data_AF-A0A7C1CJK4-F1
#
_entry.id   AF-A0A7C1CJK4-F1
#
_cell.length_a   1.000
_cell.length_b   1.000
_cell.length_c   1.000
_cell.angle_alpha   90.00
_cell.angle_beta   90.00
_cell.angle_gamma   90.00
#
_symmetry.space_group_name_H-M   'P 1'
#
loop_
_entity.id
_entity.type
_entity.pdbx_description
1 polymer ?
#
loop_
_entity_poly.entity_id
_entity_poly.type
_entity_poly.pdbx_seq_one_letter_code
_entity_poly.pdbx_strand_id
1 'polypeptide(L)'
;MDRQRRRVLAGIAAVAGGSVLDGFGIARASVGAQSAAKVVVEKPSRNIQDYPHITDAIPSKDMERYFPLIVDACSDPGERYLSKVPFLIELEVAKIWSESRFEWNAVSSAGAAGLQQLMEATARLYGLPVDESFEIRELNATIAEYRKFRSATAAKQQELYSLVESGTGTLTGEHIDTINQARAELADLDEKRTTAYQNLRMAREVYVNKISAMSVDERKRADARFVPELHIPFGVKHLVWGLLECRDFFGGSVEMNVWRGVAAYNAGLASVKTWRGLPFIEETIHFTRNIVSDLTRTLEMKYAYSTKDPVLIAETRKRIRLSDPYFIYVVNVGDNFYRIVRAQLMERYALSYSEALQYIRDSQGNRIDPDRMSIIYPDQQFRIYIPE
;
A
#
# COMPACT_ATOMS: atom_id res chain seq x y z
N MET A 1 -22.16 -2.63 -16.95
CA MET A 1 -21.68 -1.87 -15.77
C MET A 1 -22.74 -1.98 -14.68
N ASP A 2 -22.43 -2.66 -13.58
CA ASP A 2 -23.38 -3.23 -12.62
C ASP A 2 -24.10 -2.20 -11.72
N ARG A 3 -25.40 -2.45 -11.43
CA ARG A 3 -26.27 -1.63 -10.56
C ARG A 3 -25.73 -1.52 -9.13
N GLN A 4 -24.99 -2.51 -8.66
CA GLN A 4 -24.36 -2.50 -7.33
C GLN A 4 -23.19 -1.49 -7.27
N ARG A 5 -22.39 -1.37 -8.34
CA ARG A 5 -21.36 -0.31 -8.48
C ARG A 5 -21.95 1.10 -8.63
N ARG A 6 -23.10 1.24 -9.30
CA ARG A 6 -23.84 2.52 -9.34
C ARG A 6 -24.38 2.91 -7.97
N ARG A 7 -24.76 1.95 -7.11
CA ARG A 7 -25.19 2.22 -5.72
C ARG A 7 -24.03 2.55 -4.78
N VAL A 8 -22.81 2.09 -5.03
CA VAL A 8 -21.61 2.58 -4.32
C VAL A 8 -21.31 4.02 -4.71
N LEU A 9 -21.29 4.34 -6.00
CA LEU A 9 -21.12 5.72 -6.49
C LEU A 9 -22.27 6.65 -6.08
N ALA A 10 -23.51 6.14 -5.99
CA ALA A 10 -24.68 6.91 -5.56
C ALA A 10 -24.85 6.94 -4.03
N GLY A 11 -24.34 5.97 -3.27
CA GLY A 11 -24.26 6.00 -1.81
C GLY A 11 -23.19 6.98 -1.32
N ILE A 12 -22.11 7.12 -2.09
CA ILE A 12 -21.14 8.22 -1.99
C ILE A 12 -21.82 9.57 -2.32
N ALA A 13 -22.78 9.59 -3.26
CA ALA A 13 -23.52 10.80 -3.63
C ALA A 13 -24.71 11.16 -2.71
N ALA A 14 -25.30 10.22 -1.97
CA ALA A 14 -26.47 10.49 -1.12
C ALA A 14 -26.11 11.09 0.26
N VAL A 15 -24.83 11.03 0.65
CA VAL A 15 -24.25 11.84 1.75
C VAL A 15 -23.96 13.27 1.27
N ALA A 16 -23.91 13.49 -0.05
CA ALA A 16 -23.78 14.79 -0.68
C ALA A 16 -25.17 15.35 -1.02
N GLY A 17 -25.81 15.94 -0.01
CA GLY A 17 -26.76 17.02 -0.28
C GLY A 17 -26.01 18.11 -1.06
N GLY A 18 -26.19 18.11 -2.38
CA GLY A 18 -25.82 19.18 -3.31
C GLY A 18 -24.42 19.78 -3.17
N SER A 19 -23.39 19.09 -3.67
CA SER A 19 -22.29 19.72 -4.43
C SER A 19 -21.36 18.64 -5.00
N VAL A 20 -21.44 18.44 -6.32
CA VAL A 20 -20.34 17.89 -7.12
C VAL A 20 -19.19 18.90 -7.05
N LEU A 21 -17.96 18.42 -6.85
CA LEU A 21 -16.69 19.15 -6.58
C LEU A 21 -16.34 19.27 -5.09
N ASP A 22 -15.81 18.18 -4.51
CA ASP A 22 -14.51 18.19 -3.83
C ASP A 22 -14.14 16.76 -3.41
N GLY A 23 -12.98 16.30 -3.90
CA GLY A 23 -12.47 14.96 -3.63
C GLY A 23 -12.08 14.83 -2.16
N PHE A 24 -12.47 13.72 -1.54
CA PHE A 24 -12.05 13.26 -0.21
C PHE A 24 -12.53 14.09 1.00
N GLY A 25 -13.85 14.28 1.13
CA GLY A 25 -14.62 14.11 2.38
C GLY A 25 -13.94 14.29 3.76
N ILE A 26 -13.08 15.29 3.96
CA ILE A 26 -12.49 15.67 5.25
C ILE A 26 -12.93 17.11 5.54
N ALA A 27 -14.22 17.30 5.82
CA ALA A 27 -14.75 18.48 6.49
C ALA A 27 -16.19 18.25 6.94
N ARG A 28 -16.39 17.44 7.99
CA ARG A 28 -17.65 17.50 8.76
C ARG A 28 -17.47 17.34 10.26
N ALA A 29 -16.32 17.80 10.77
CA ALA A 29 -16.07 17.95 12.20
C ALA A 29 -15.65 19.38 12.52
N SER A 30 -16.46 20.38 12.14
CA SER A 30 -16.34 21.76 12.66
C SER A 30 -17.41 22.71 12.09
N VAL A 31 -18.69 22.44 12.31
CA VAL A 31 -19.72 23.50 12.25
C VAL A 31 -20.56 23.39 13.51
N GLY A 32 -20.09 24.04 14.57
CA GLY A 32 -20.74 24.02 15.87
C GLY A 32 -19.89 24.53 17.04
N ALA A 33 -18.96 25.47 16.80
CA ALA A 33 -18.39 26.33 17.84
C ALA A 33 -17.54 27.42 17.17
N GLN A 34 -18.19 28.50 16.74
CA GLN A 34 -17.51 29.78 16.67
C GLN A 34 -17.23 30.22 18.12
N SER A 35 -16.04 29.91 18.59
CA SER A 35 -15.37 30.59 19.68
C SER A 35 -13.89 30.52 19.34
N ALA A 36 -13.26 31.67 19.20
CA ALA A 36 -11.87 31.83 18.84
C ALA A 36 -10.95 31.30 19.96
N ALA A 37 -10.82 29.99 20.07
CA ALA A 37 -9.68 29.35 20.67
C ALA A 37 -8.69 29.05 19.55
N LYS A 38 -7.43 29.48 19.71
CA LYS A 38 -6.31 28.95 18.91
C LYS A 38 -6.42 27.43 18.97
N VAL A 39 -6.88 26.80 17.88
CA VAL A 39 -6.76 25.35 17.71
C VAL A 39 -5.26 25.11 17.61
N VAL A 40 -4.65 24.75 18.75
CA VAL A 40 -3.33 24.17 18.75
C VAL A 40 -3.48 22.91 17.91
N VAL A 41 -2.91 22.91 16.71
CA VAL A 41 -2.81 21.70 15.91
C VAL A 41 -1.87 20.80 16.71
N GLU A 42 -2.45 19.92 17.51
CA GLU A 42 -1.69 18.94 18.26
C GLU A 42 -0.85 18.14 17.27
N LYS A 43 0.43 17.95 17.61
CA LYS A 43 1.31 17.14 16.78
C LYS A 43 0.71 15.73 16.68
N PRO A 44 0.71 15.10 15.48
CA PRO A 44 0.22 13.74 15.35
C PRO A 44 0.96 12.80 16.31
N SER A 45 0.24 11.82 16.86
CA SER A 45 0.86 10.83 17.74
C SER A 45 1.94 10.04 17.01
N ARG A 46 3.03 9.73 17.72
CA ARG A 46 4.13 8.87 17.26
C ARG A 46 3.88 7.39 17.62
N ASN A 47 2.83 7.09 18.38
CA ASN A 47 2.48 5.73 18.76
C ASN A 47 1.58 5.11 17.69
N ILE A 48 1.99 3.99 17.11
CA ILE A 48 1.22 3.29 16.06
C ILE A 48 -0.14 2.80 16.57
N GLN A 49 -0.28 2.53 17.87
CA GLN A 49 -1.55 2.07 18.46
C GLN A 49 -2.67 3.12 18.39
N ASP A 50 -2.31 4.39 18.19
CA ASP A 50 -3.28 5.47 17.97
C ASP A 50 -3.80 5.51 16.52
N TYR A 51 -3.29 4.61 15.66
CA TYR A 51 -3.66 4.45 14.25
C TYR A 51 -4.13 3.03 13.96
N PRO A 52 -5.18 2.52 14.65
CA PRO A 52 -5.65 1.15 14.44
C PRO A 52 -6.11 0.90 13.00
N HIS A 53 -6.52 1.96 12.28
CA HIS A 53 -6.84 1.88 10.85
C HIS A 53 -5.66 1.51 9.96
N ILE A 54 -4.43 1.84 10.37
CA ILE A 54 -3.21 1.46 9.66
C ILE A 54 -2.85 0.00 9.97
N THR A 55 -2.79 -0.36 11.25
CA THR A 55 -2.39 -1.71 11.68
C THR A 55 -3.37 -2.79 11.23
N ASP A 56 -4.64 -2.43 11.10
CA ASP A 56 -5.67 -3.31 10.53
C ASP A 56 -5.44 -3.55 9.03
N ALA A 57 -5.11 -2.49 8.29
CA ALA A 57 -5.01 -2.57 6.84
C ALA A 57 -3.67 -3.15 6.35
N ILE A 58 -2.58 -2.92 7.10
CA ILE A 58 -1.21 -3.23 6.69
C ILE A 58 -0.55 -4.17 7.71
N PRO A 59 -0.31 -5.45 7.35
CA PRO A 59 0.16 -6.47 8.28
C PRO A 59 1.69 -6.47 8.41
N SER A 60 2.27 -5.42 8.98
CA SER A 60 3.72 -5.34 9.23
C SER A 60 4.03 -5.45 10.71
N LYS A 61 4.99 -6.34 11.06
CA LYS A 61 5.52 -6.47 12.42
C LYS A 61 6.62 -5.44 12.73
N ASP A 62 7.28 -4.92 11.70
CA ASP A 62 8.43 -4.01 11.83
C ASP A 62 8.05 -2.54 11.71
N MET A 63 6.81 -2.22 11.29
CA MET A 63 6.32 -0.85 11.13
C MET A 63 6.48 -0.02 12.41
N GLU A 64 6.17 -0.60 13.58
CA GLU A 64 6.22 0.10 14.87
C GLU A 64 7.58 0.76 15.12
N ARG A 65 8.67 0.13 14.68
CA ARG A 65 10.04 0.65 14.81
C ARG A 65 10.26 1.96 14.05
N TYR A 66 9.66 2.10 12.87
CA TYR A 66 9.90 3.22 11.95
C TYR A 66 8.78 4.25 11.95
N PHE A 67 7.61 3.90 12.51
CA PHE A 67 6.44 4.76 12.53
C PHE A 67 6.70 6.15 13.13
N PRO A 68 7.45 6.31 14.25
CA PRO A 68 7.80 7.63 14.76
C PRO A 68 8.54 8.50 13.73
N LEU A 69 9.48 7.91 12.98
CA LEU A 69 10.25 8.63 11.94
C LEU A 69 9.35 9.06 10.76
N ILE A 70 8.38 8.22 10.40
CA ILE A 70 7.40 8.53 9.34
C ILE A 70 6.53 9.70 9.79
N VAL A 71 5.99 9.66 11.01
CA VAL A 71 5.17 10.73 11.57
C VAL A 71 5.97 12.03 11.65
N ASP A 72 7.20 11.99 12.15
CA ASP A 72 8.08 13.16 12.27
C ASP A 72 8.36 13.77 10.89
N ALA A 73 8.66 12.95 9.87
CA ALA A 73 8.88 13.40 8.50
C ALA A 73 7.61 13.98 7.83
N CYS A 74 6.45 13.36 8.04
CA CYS A 74 5.19 13.85 7.48
C CYS A 74 4.71 15.14 8.16
N SER A 75 5.02 15.32 9.44
CA SER A 75 4.60 16.46 10.26
C SER A 75 5.63 17.58 10.36
N ASP A 76 6.62 17.60 9.46
CA ASP A 76 7.65 18.65 9.41
C ASP A 76 7.01 20.06 9.40
N PRO A 77 7.32 20.90 10.41
CA PRO A 77 6.68 22.21 10.57
C PRO A 77 7.13 23.24 9.52
N GLY A 78 8.32 23.08 8.94
CA GLY A 78 8.83 23.96 7.88
C GLY A 78 8.16 23.68 6.54
N GLU A 79 7.85 22.41 6.26
CA GLU A 79 7.29 21.99 4.98
C GLU A 79 5.76 21.95 4.96
N ARG A 80 5.14 21.77 6.15
CA ARG A 80 3.69 21.70 6.37
C ARG A 80 2.98 20.67 5.49
N TYR A 81 3.58 19.50 5.27
CA TYR A 81 3.07 18.51 4.32
C TYR A 81 1.65 18.05 4.61
N LEU A 82 1.27 17.83 5.88
CA LEU A 82 -0.09 17.42 6.25
C LEU A 82 -1.18 18.42 5.86
N SER A 83 -0.85 19.71 5.68
CA SER A 83 -1.81 20.69 5.17
C SER A 83 -2.03 20.60 3.66
N LYS A 84 -1.07 20.01 2.94
CA LYS A 84 -1.09 19.81 1.49
C LYS A 84 -1.60 18.42 1.12
N VAL A 85 -1.30 17.42 1.95
CA VAL A 85 -1.65 16.01 1.78
C VAL A 85 -2.15 15.46 3.14
N PRO A 86 -3.45 15.60 3.46
CA PRO A 86 -3.99 15.27 4.80
C PRO A 86 -3.88 13.78 5.22
N PHE A 87 -3.69 12.88 4.25
CA PHE A 87 -3.55 11.44 4.43
C PHE A 87 -2.10 10.95 4.22
N LEU A 88 -1.11 11.84 4.34
CA LEU A 88 0.29 11.52 4.02
C LEU A 88 0.87 10.42 4.91
N ILE A 89 0.51 10.36 6.19
CA ILE A 89 1.00 9.31 7.09
C ILE A 89 0.54 7.94 6.58
N GLU A 90 -0.75 7.80 6.27
CA GLU A 90 -1.31 6.56 5.71
C GLU A 90 -0.68 6.21 4.37
N LEU A 91 -0.51 7.19 3.48
CA LEU A 91 0.10 6.99 2.16
C LEU A 91 1.57 6.59 2.28
N GLU A 92 2.32 7.19 3.19
CA GLU A 92 3.74 6.91 3.36
C GLU A 92 3.96 5.51 3.94
N VAL A 93 3.13 5.08 4.90
CA VAL A 93 3.15 3.72 5.41
C VAL A 93 2.82 2.72 4.29
N ALA A 94 1.78 2.96 3.50
CA ALA A 94 1.43 2.11 2.35
C ALA A 94 2.56 2.05 1.31
N LYS A 95 3.23 3.18 1.05
CA LYS A 95 4.38 3.24 0.15
C LYS A 95 5.56 2.41 0.66
N ILE A 96 6.02 2.64 1.90
CA ILE A 96 7.14 1.89 2.49
C ILE A 96 6.81 0.38 2.54
N TRP A 97 5.57 0.02 2.86
CA TRP A 97 5.11 -1.36 2.81
C TRP A 97 5.25 -1.96 1.41
N SER A 98 4.85 -1.25 0.35
CA SER A 98 4.99 -1.72 -1.02
C SER A 98 6.44 -1.77 -1.51
N GLU A 99 7.29 -0.86 -1.04
CA GLU A 99 8.68 -0.72 -1.46
C GLU A 99 9.61 -1.76 -0.82
N SER A 100 9.51 -1.93 0.49
CA SER A 100 10.51 -2.68 1.26
C SER A 100 9.91 -3.66 2.25
N ARG A 101 8.58 -3.68 2.44
CA ARG A 101 7.92 -4.42 3.53
C ARG A 101 8.45 -4.04 4.93
N PHE A 102 8.99 -2.81 5.08
CA PHE A 102 9.71 -2.33 6.27
C PHE A 102 11.08 -2.97 6.53
N GLU A 103 11.68 -3.60 5.52
CA GLU A 103 13.05 -4.11 5.59
C GLU A 103 14.06 -2.98 5.30
N TRP A 104 14.76 -2.52 6.34
CA TRP A 104 15.67 -1.37 6.23
C TRP A 104 16.89 -1.64 5.32
N ASN A 105 17.25 -2.91 5.11
CA ASN A 105 18.35 -3.33 4.25
C ASN A 105 17.88 -3.88 2.89
N ALA A 106 16.63 -3.62 2.50
CA ALA A 106 16.09 -4.01 1.21
C ALA A 106 16.86 -3.39 0.04
N VAL A 107 17.16 -4.20 -0.98
CA VAL A 107 17.75 -3.78 -2.26
C VAL A 107 17.01 -4.42 -3.42
N SER A 108 16.47 -3.60 -4.34
CA SER A 108 15.76 -4.09 -5.53
C SER A 108 16.72 -4.61 -6.60
N SER A 109 16.18 -5.32 -7.60
CA SER A 109 16.90 -5.70 -8.81
C SER A 109 17.28 -4.52 -9.70
N ALA A 110 16.78 -3.31 -9.38
CA ALA A 110 17.13 -2.06 -10.02
C ALA A 110 18.21 -1.26 -9.26
N GLY A 111 18.61 -1.69 -8.06
CA GLY A 111 19.61 -1.00 -7.23
C GLY A 111 19.02 0.07 -6.31
N ALA A 112 17.70 0.17 -6.22
CA ALA A 112 17.02 0.98 -5.22
C ALA A 112 17.19 0.37 -3.83
N ALA A 113 17.39 1.19 -2.80
CA ALA A 113 17.81 0.71 -1.48
C ALA A 113 17.05 1.36 -0.31
N GLY A 114 16.95 0.62 0.80
CA GLY A 114 16.35 1.07 2.06
C GLY A 114 14.83 1.00 2.11
N LEU A 115 14.25 1.54 3.19
CA LEU A 115 12.79 1.54 3.40
C LEU A 115 12.05 2.28 2.27
N GLN A 116 12.70 3.32 1.75
CA GLN A 116 12.18 4.22 0.73
C GLN A 116 12.54 3.81 -0.69
N GLN A 117 13.33 2.73 -0.85
CA GLN A 117 13.84 2.24 -2.14
C GLN A 117 14.39 3.37 -3.02
N LEU A 118 15.25 4.22 -2.45
CA LEU A 118 15.85 5.32 -3.21
C LEU A 118 16.90 4.78 -4.18
N MET A 119 16.81 5.19 -5.44
CA MET A 119 17.87 5.00 -6.42
C MET A 119 19.11 5.81 -6.02
N GLU A 120 20.30 5.33 -6.38
CA GLU A 120 21.57 6.01 -6.08
C GLU A 120 21.57 7.47 -6.55
N ALA A 121 21.19 7.72 -7.80
CA ALA A 121 21.12 9.08 -8.36
C ALA A 121 20.13 9.98 -7.60
N THR A 122 18.99 9.43 -7.19
CA THR A 122 17.98 10.17 -6.39
C THR A 122 18.51 10.49 -5.00
N ALA A 123 19.19 9.54 -4.35
CA ALA A 123 19.81 9.76 -3.05
C ALA A 123 20.87 10.87 -3.12
N ARG A 124 21.75 10.82 -4.12
CA ARG A 124 22.76 11.88 -4.37
C ARG A 124 22.13 13.24 -4.64
N LEU A 125 21.02 13.29 -5.40
CA LEU A 125 20.27 14.54 -5.65
C LEU A 125 19.77 15.19 -4.36
N TYR A 126 19.40 14.38 -3.37
CA TYR A 126 18.99 14.85 -2.04
C TYR A 126 20.16 15.02 -1.06
N GLY A 127 21.41 14.87 -1.51
CA GLY A 127 22.60 15.03 -0.68
C GLY A 127 22.85 13.86 0.28
N LEU A 128 22.20 12.72 0.09
CA LEU A 128 22.50 11.51 0.85
C LEU A 128 23.82 10.89 0.35
N PRO A 129 24.78 10.62 1.26
CA PRO A 129 26.01 9.92 0.89
C PRO A 129 25.73 8.54 0.30
N VAL A 130 26.40 8.23 -0.80
CA VAL A 130 26.51 6.89 -1.39
C VAL A 130 27.94 6.77 -1.91
N ASP A 131 28.76 5.95 -1.28
CA ASP A 131 30.16 5.79 -1.66
C ASP A 131 30.28 4.85 -2.87
N GLU A 132 31.26 5.11 -3.74
CA GLU A 132 31.58 4.23 -4.87
C GLU A 132 32.43 3.04 -4.44
N SER A 133 31.89 2.20 -3.57
CA SER A 133 32.57 0.98 -3.14
C SER A 133 32.63 -0.08 -4.24
N PHE A 134 33.57 -1.03 -4.12
CA PHE A 134 33.70 -2.14 -5.07
C PHE A 134 32.39 -2.93 -5.20
N GLU A 135 31.72 -3.22 -4.08
CA GLU A 135 30.49 -4.00 -4.02
C GLU A 135 29.32 -3.27 -4.71
N ILE A 136 29.25 -1.95 -4.61
CA ILE A 136 28.24 -1.15 -5.34
C ILE A 136 28.53 -1.17 -6.84
N ARG A 137 29.80 -1.04 -7.25
CA ARG A 137 30.18 -1.13 -8.67
C ARG A 137 29.84 -2.51 -9.24
N GLU A 138 30.14 -3.58 -8.51
CA GLU A 138 29.83 -4.95 -8.89
C GLU A 138 28.31 -5.19 -8.99
N LEU A 139 27.56 -4.69 -8.01
CA LEU A 139 26.10 -4.73 -8.05
C LEU A 139 25.55 -3.98 -9.28
N ASN A 140 26.04 -2.77 -9.54
CA ASN A 140 25.60 -1.98 -10.70
C ASN A 140 25.95 -2.66 -12.03
N ALA A 141 27.12 -3.32 -12.12
CA ALA A 141 27.52 -4.09 -13.29
C ALA A 141 26.61 -5.29 -13.54
N THR A 142 26.32 -6.08 -12.51
CA THR A 142 25.41 -7.25 -12.61
C THR A 142 23.96 -6.84 -12.88
N ILE A 143 23.49 -5.70 -12.35
CA ILE A 143 22.19 -5.11 -12.71
C ILE A 143 22.15 -4.79 -14.22
N ALA A 144 23.19 -4.14 -14.74
CA ALA A 144 23.27 -3.76 -16.15
C ALA A 144 23.27 -4.99 -17.06
N GLU A 145 24.03 -6.04 -16.70
CA GLU A 145 24.06 -7.30 -17.43
C GLU A 145 22.70 -8.01 -17.42
N TYR A 146 22.07 -8.13 -16.25
CA TYR A 146 20.74 -8.72 -16.14
C TYR A 146 19.71 -7.97 -16.98
N ARG A 147 19.72 -6.63 -16.95
CA ARG A 147 18.84 -5.80 -17.77
C ARG A 147 19.07 -6.01 -19.27
N LYS A 148 20.33 -6.06 -19.70
CA LYS A 148 20.70 -6.33 -21.10
C LYS A 148 20.06 -7.63 -21.59
N PHE A 149 20.23 -8.73 -20.86
CA PHE A 149 19.66 -10.02 -21.27
C PHE A 149 18.15 -10.06 -21.12
N ARG A 150 17.57 -9.46 -20.06
CA ARG A 150 16.11 -9.34 -19.93
C ARG A 150 15.48 -8.63 -21.14
N SER A 151 16.07 -7.52 -21.58
CA SER A 151 15.60 -6.79 -22.76
C SER A 151 15.79 -7.59 -24.06
N ALA A 152 16.93 -8.26 -24.23
CA ALA A 152 17.19 -9.09 -25.40
C ALA A 152 16.22 -10.28 -25.50
N THR A 153 15.96 -10.97 -24.39
CA THR A 153 14.96 -12.06 -24.30
C THR A 153 13.57 -11.55 -24.67
N ALA A 154 13.14 -10.41 -24.11
CA ALA A 154 11.83 -9.84 -24.42
C ALA A 154 11.68 -9.47 -25.90
N ALA A 155 12.72 -8.88 -26.50
CA ALA A 155 12.75 -8.56 -27.92
C ALA A 155 12.67 -9.82 -28.80
N LYS A 156 13.44 -10.86 -28.47
CA LYS A 156 13.42 -12.14 -29.20
C LYS A 156 12.10 -12.89 -29.05
N GLN A 157 11.47 -12.80 -27.87
CA GLN A 157 10.14 -13.36 -27.65
C GLN A 157 9.08 -12.64 -28.51
N GLN A 158 9.16 -11.31 -28.62
CA GLN A 158 8.27 -10.54 -29.50
C GLN A 158 8.46 -10.89 -30.98
N GLU A 159 9.71 -11.04 -31.43
CA GLU A 159 10.05 -11.50 -32.78
C GLU A 159 9.43 -12.87 -33.06
N LEU A 160 9.59 -13.83 -32.14
CA LEU A 160 9.00 -15.16 -32.25
C LEU A 160 7.47 -15.12 -32.34
N TYR A 161 6.81 -14.28 -31.53
CA TYR A 161 5.36 -14.08 -31.64
C TYR A 161 4.95 -13.57 -33.01
N SER A 162 5.65 -12.56 -33.53
CA SER A 162 5.37 -12.02 -34.86
C SER A 162 5.56 -13.05 -35.98
N LEU A 163 6.60 -13.89 -35.91
CA LEU A 163 6.83 -14.97 -36.90
C LEU A 163 5.75 -16.05 -36.88
N VAL A 164 5.19 -16.33 -35.71
CA VAL A 164 4.10 -17.31 -35.53
C VAL A 164 2.76 -16.73 -35.96
N GLU A 165 2.46 -15.48 -35.59
CA GLU A 165 1.21 -14.80 -35.97
C GLU A 165 1.14 -14.46 -37.47
N SER A 166 2.27 -14.17 -38.12
CA SER A 166 2.32 -13.95 -39.58
C SER A 166 2.03 -15.21 -40.40
N GLY A 167 1.95 -16.37 -39.76
CA GLY A 167 1.71 -17.69 -40.37
C GLY A 167 0.28 -17.93 -40.86
N THR A 168 -0.52 -16.90 -41.15
CA THR A 168 -1.83 -17.05 -41.80
C THR A 168 -1.64 -17.37 -43.30
N GLY A 169 -1.15 -18.57 -43.60
CA GLY A 169 -0.82 -19.04 -44.95
C GLY A 169 -0.15 -20.43 -44.93
N THR A 170 0.22 -20.95 -46.10
CA THR A 170 0.93 -22.25 -46.21
C THR A 170 2.34 -22.13 -45.61
N LEU A 171 2.57 -22.73 -44.44
CA LEU A 171 3.90 -22.83 -43.80
C LEU A 171 4.90 -23.51 -44.74
N THR A 172 5.94 -22.78 -45.15
CA THR A 172 7.07 -23.33 -45.93
C THR A 172 8.12 -23.92 -45.00
N GLY A 173 8.99 -24.80 -45.51
CA GLY A 173 10.12 -25.34 -44.74
C GLY A 173 11.06 -24.24 -44.21
N GLU A 174 11.34 -23.23 -45.06
CA GLU A 174 12.15 -22.05 -44.69
C GLU A 174 11.55 -21.25 -43.53
N HIS A 175 10.22 -21.13 -43.49
CA HIS A 175 9.52 -20.45 -42.39
C HIS A 175 9.67 -21.23 -41.07
N ILE A 176 9.58 -22.56 -41.13
CA ILE A 176 9.79 -23.45 -39.98
C ILE A 176 11.22 -23.35 -39.47
N ASP A 177 12.21 -23.33 -40.36
CA ASP A 177 13.62 -23.19 -40.01
C ASP A 177 13.90 -21.86 -39.31
N THR A 178 13.32 -20.77 -39.81
CA THR A 178 13.41 -19.44 -39.18
C THR A 178 12.82 -19.43 -37.77
N ILE A 179 11.64 -20.02 -37.57
CA ILE A 179 11.02 -20.17 -36.25
C ILE A 179 11.92 -20.98 -35.31
N ASN A 180 12.48 -22.09 -35.79
CA ASN A 180 13.33 -22.96 -34.98
C ASN A 180 14.64 -22.27 -34.59
N GLN A 181 15.23 -21.49 -35.48
CA GLN A 181 16.40 -20.66 -35.18
C GLN A 181 16.07 -19.63 -34.10
N ALA A 182 14.97 -18.88 -34.26
CA ALA A 182 14.55 -17.89 -33.26
C ALA A 182 14.27 -18.52 -31.88
N ARG A 183 13.72 -19.74 -31.84
CA ARG A 183 13.53 -20.53 -30.61
C ARG A 183 14.87 -20.92 -29.96
N ALA A 184 15.84 -21.36 -30.75
CA ALA A 184 17.17 -21.72 -30.25
C ALA A 184 17.89 -20.50 -29.66
N GLU A 185 17.83 -19.35 -30.34
CA GLU A 185 18.37 -18.08 -29.86
C GLU A 185 17.67 -17.60 -28.58
N LEU A 186 16.34 -17.76 -28.50
CA LEU A 186 15.58 -17.43 -27.29
C LEU A 186 16.02 -18.29 -26.10
N ALA A 187 16.23 -19.59 -26.31
CA ALA A 187 16.68 -20.51 -25.27
C ALA A 187 18.07 -20.13 -24.73
N ASP A 188 19.02 -19.78 -25.61
CA ASP A 188 20.35 -19.28 -25.22
C ASP A 188 20.27 -17.95 -24.45
N LEU A 189 19.41 -17.02 -24.89
CA LEU A 189 19.15 -15.77 -24.16
C LEU A 189 18.52 -16.02 -22.78
N ASP A 190 17.62 -16.98 -22.65
CA ASP A 190 17.01 -17.36 -21.39
C ASP A 190 18.03 -17.96 -20.40
N GLU A 191 18.97 -18.78 -20.89
CA GLU A 191 20.08 -19.30 -20.10
C GLU A 191 20.98 -18.14 -19.60
N LYS A 192 21.43 -17.27 -20.51
CA LYS A 192 22.25 -16.10 -20.15
C LYS A 192 21.56 -15.16 -19.18
N ARG A 193 20.25 -14.90 -19.37
CA ARG A 193 19.44 -14.10 -18.44
C ARG A 193 19.38 -14.75 -17.07
N THR A 194 19.25 -16.07 -17.01
CA THR A 194 19.20 -16.84 -15.75
C THR A 194 20.52 -16.75 -15.01
N THR A 195 21.65 -16.94 -15.70
CA THR A 195 22.99 -16.76 -15.11
C THR A 195 23.21 -15.33 -14.63
N ALA A 196 22.86 -14.32 -15.44
CA ALA A 196 22.98 -12.92 -15.04
C ALA A 196 22.11 -12.58 -13.81
N TYR A 197 20.93 -13.17 -13.68
CA TYR A 197 20.08 -13.02 -12.50
C TYR A 197 20.69 -13.65 -11.25
N GLN A 198 21.34 -14.82 -11.38
CA GLN A 198 22.06 -15.45 -10.28
C GLN A 198 23.25 -14.59 -9.82
N ASN A 199 24.04 -14.06 -10.75
CA ASN A 199 25.13 -13.14 -10.46
C ASN A 199 24.64 -11.88 -9.75
N LEU A 200 23.56 -11.27 -10.24
CA LEU A 200 22.89 -10.13 -9.59
C LEU A 200 22.49 -10.46 -8.16
N ARG A 201 21.88 -11.63 -7.93
CA ARG A 201 21.46 -12.05 -6.58
C ARG A 201 22.66 -12.19 -5.64
N MET A 202 23.77 -12.77 -6.11
CA MET A 202 24.99 -12.94 -5.32
C MET A 202 25.64 -11.58 -5.00
N ALA A 203 25.80 -10.69 -5.99
CA ALA A 203 26.35 -9.36 -5.78
C ALA A 203 25.51 -8.54 -4.79
N ARG A 204 24.18 -8.63 -4.90
CA ARG A 204 23.26 -8.01 -3.95
C ARG A 204 23.44 -8.54 -2.53
N GLU A 205 23.57 -9.85 -2.36
CA GLU A 205 23.77 -10.46 -1.05
C GLU A 205 25.08 -10.01 -0.41
N VAL A 206 26.18 -9.99 -1.18
CA VAL A 206 27.48 -9.46 -0.72
C VAL A 206 27.35 -8.02 -0.25
N TYR A 207 26.69 -7.17 -1.05
CA TYR A 207 26.48 -5.77 -0.71
C TYR A 207 25.62 -5.58 0.53
N VAL A 208 24.49 -6.27 0.63
CA VAL A 208 23.60 -6.21 1.81
C VAL A 208 24.30 -6.71 3.07
N ASN A 209 25.10 -7.77 2.98
CA ASN A 209 25.87 -8.29 4.11
C ASN A 209 26.90 -7.29 4.60
N LYS A 210 27.61 -6.62 3.68
CA LYS A 210 28.54 -5.53 4.01
C LYS A 210 27.82 -4.40 4.76
N ILE A 211 26.70 -3.93 4.22
CA ILE A 211 25.91 -2.86 4.84
C ILE A 211 25.37 -3.28 6.20
N SER A 212 24.94 -4.53 6.34
CA SER A 212 24.38 -5.08 7.59
C SER A 212 25.43 -5.23 8.70
N ALA A 213 26.70 -5.40 8.33
CA ALA A 213 27.83 -5.44 9.26
C ALA A 213 28.25 -4.05 9.78
N MET A 214 27.81 -2.97 9.15
CA MET A 214 28.18 -1.60 9.52
C MET A 214 27.33 -1.06 10.68
N SER A 215 27.99 -0.32 11.57
CA SER A 215 27.32 0.57 12.50
C SER A 215 26.48 1.63 11.76
N VAL A 216 25.55 2.28 12.46
CA VAL A 216 24.72 3.35 11.87
C VAL A 216 25.60 4.49 11.36
N ASP A 217 26.64 4.89 12.09
CA ASP A 217 27.50 6.01 11.67
C ASP A 217 28.39 5.66 10.48
N GLU A 218 28.80 4.40 10.34
CA GLU A 218 29.46 3.93 9.12
C GLU A 218 28.51 3.97 7.93
N ARG A 219 27.25 3.51 8.10
CA ARG A 219 26.23 3.59 7.04
C ARG A 219 25.94 5.03 6.63
N LYS A 220 25.88 5.98 7.57
CA LYS A 220 25.69 7.40 7.23
C LYS A 220 26.74 7.93 6.26
N ARG A 221 27.98 7.42 6.33
CA ARG A 221 29.07 7.79 5.42
C ARG A 221 29.06 6.96 4.14
N ALA A 222 28.92 5.64 4.28
CA ALA A 222 29.06 4.70 3.18
C ALA A 222 27.84 4.66 2.25
N ASP A 223 26.63 4.57 2.81
CA ASP A 223 25.39 4.63 2.03
C ASP A 223 24.20 4.95 2.95
N ALA A 224 23.81 6.23 2.95
CA ALA A 224 22.74 6.73 3.79
C ALA A 224 21.34 6.27 3.37
N ARG A 225 21.19 5.60 2.22
CA ARG A 225 19.94 4.91 1.84
C ARG A 225 19.62 3.78 2.80
N PHE A 226 20.55 3.34 3.66
CA PHE A 226 20.32 2.33 4.70
C PHE A 226 20.18 2.90 6.12
N VAL A 227 19.99 4.22 6.23
CA VAL A 227 19.79 4.93 7.50
C VAL A 227 18.39 5.56 7.52
N PRO A 228 17.40 4.90 8.18
CA PRO A 228 16.00 5.35 8.22
C PRO A 228 15.82 6.82 8.59
N GLU A 229 16.57 7.30 9.57
CA GLU A 229 16.52 8.67 10.07
C GLU A 229 16.92 9.70 9.01
N LEU A 230 17.73 9.30 8.02
CA LEU A 230 18.15 10.16 6.92
C LEU A 230 17.23 10.01 5.71
N HIS A 231 16.95 8.79 5.26
CA HIS A 231 16.25 8.61 3.99
C HIS A 231 14.73 8.78 4.08
N ILE A 232 14.07 8.52 5.22
CA ILE A 232 12.60 8.66 5.34
C ILE A 232 12.16 10.11 5.03
N PRO A 233 12.75 11.16 5.65
CA PRO A 233 12.41 12.54 5.30
C PRO A 233 12.54 12.87 3.80
N PHE A 234 13.58 12.37 3.14
CA PHE A 234 13.77 12.60 1.70
C PHE A 234 12.76 11.84 0.83
N GLY A 235 12.44 10.60 1.21
CA GLY A 235 11.39 9.83 0.53
C GLY A 235 10.01 10.48 0.65
N VAL A 236 9.67 11.01 1.82
CA VAL A 236 8.45 11.81 2.04
C VAL A 236 8.47 13.07 1.17
N LYS A 237 9.57 13.83 1.20
CA LYS A 237 9.74 15.03 0.39
C LYS A 237 9.59 14.74 -1.11
N HIS A 238 10.20 13.67 -1.61
CA HIS A 238 10.13 13.29 -3.02
C HIS A 238 8.71 12.90 -3.44
N LEU A 239 8.01 12.13 -2.61
CA LEU A 239 6.60 11.76 -2.85
C LEU A 239 5.70 12.99 -2.89
N VAL A 240 5.79 13.87 -1.90
CA VAL A 240 4.97 15.08 -1.84
C VAL A 240 5.27 15.99 -3.02
N TRP A 241 6.55 16.18 -3.38
CA TRP A 241 6.93 16.92 -4.58
C TRP A 241 6.26 16.33 -5.83
N GLY A 242 6.33 15.01 -6.03
CA GLY A 242 5.69 14.36 -7.19
C GLY A 242 4.18 14.54 -7.24
N LEU A 243 3.50 14.47 -6.09
CA LEU A 243 2.05 14.73 -5.98
C LEU A 243 1.68 16.16 -6.36
N LEU A 244 2.42 17.14 -5.84
CA LEU A 244 2.16 18.55 -6.11
C LEU A 244 2.49 18.93 -7.55
N GLU A 245 3.58 18.44 -8.10
CA GLU A 245 3.93 18.64 -9.51
C GLU A 245 2.89 18.04 -10.47
N CYS A 246 2.35 16.87 -10.12
CA CYS A 246 1.26 16.27 -10.88
C CYS A 246 -0.01 17.10 -10.77
N ARG A 247 -0.36 17.60 -9.58
CA ARG A 247 -1.48 18.53 -9.41
C ARG A 247 -1.30 19.78 -10.25
N ASP A 248 -0.12 20.39 -10.25
CA ASP A 248 0.14 21.64 -10.96
C ASP A 248 0.15 21.43 -12.48
N PHE A 249 0.61 20.27 -12.96
CA PHE A 249 0.63 19.94 -14.39
C PHE A 249 -0.73 19.46 -14.93
N PHE A 250 -1.44 18.60 -14.19
CA PHE A 250 -2.69 17.95 -14.64
C PHE A 250 -3.96 18.64 -14.15
N GLY A 251 -3.85 19.53 -13.16
CA GLY A 251 -4.98 20.12 -12.45
C GLY A 251 -5.67 19.14 -11.48
N GLY A 252 -6.76 19.61 -10.87
CA GLY A 252 -7.54 18.87 -9.88
C GLY A 252 -6.94 18.92 -8.47
N SER A 253 -7.51 18.13 -7.56
CA SER A 253 -7.04 18.05 -6.17
C SER A 253 -5.86 17.07 -6.01
N VAL A 254 -5.16 17.13 -4.87
CA VAL A 254 -4.00 16.25 -4.58
C VAL A 254 -4.45 14.79 -4.54
N GLU A 255 -5.58 14.56 -3.88
CA GLU A 255 -6.46 13.42 -3.89
C GLU A 255 -6.61 12.75 -5.27
N MET A 256 -7.00 13.52 -6.29
CA MET A 256 -7.14 13.02 -7.67
C MET A 256 -5.80 12.66 -8.30
N ASN A 257 -4.71 13.24 -7.79
CA ASN A 257 -3.36 13.06 -8.30
C ASN A 257 -2.55 12.02 -7.52
N VAL A 258 -3.11 11.35 -6.52
CA VAL A 258 -2.41 10.29 -5.76
C VAL A 258 -1.82 9.22 -6.68
N TRP A 259 -2.61 8.71 -7.61
CA TRP A 259 -2.13 7.73 -8.60
C TRP A 259 -0.95 8.25 -9.43
N ARG A 260 -0.97 9.53 -9.81
CA ARG A 260 0.07 10.14 -10.65
C ARG A 260 1.33 10.43 -9.86
N GLY A 261 1.22 10.92 -8.62
CA GLY A 261 2.36 11.17 -7.76
C GLY A 261 3.04 9.89 -7.30
N VAL A 262 2.28 8.84 -6.96
CA VAL A 262 2.83 7.51 -6.66
C VAL A 262 3.51 6.91 -7.89
N ALA A 263 2.90 7.03 -9.08
CA ALA A 263 3.55 6.62 -10.32
C ALA A 263 4.82 7.44 -10.63
N ALA A 264 4.83 8.74 -10.31
CA ALA A 264 5.98 9.61 -10.51
C ALA A 264 7.13 9.25 -9.55
N TYR A 265 6.82 8.76 -8.35
CA TYR A 265 7.82 8.25 -7.41
C TYR A 265 8.55 7.01 -7.99
N ASN A 266 7.81 6.09 -8.62
CA ASN A 266 8.39 4.86 -9.17
C ASN A 266 9.02 5.04 -10.56
N ALA A 267 8.32 5.69 -11.50
CA ALA A 267 8.72 5.78 -12.91
C ALA A 267 9.34 7.13 -13.29
N GLY A 268 9.41 8.07 -12.36
CA GLY A 268 9.83 9.45 -12.60
C GLY A 268 8.70 10.34 -13.14
N LEU A 269 8.71 11.59 -12.69
CA LEU A 269 7.72 12.62 -13.08
C LEU A 269 7.68 12.86 -14.60
N ALA A 270 8.84 12.82 -15.27
CA ALA A 270 8.92 13.02 -16.72
C ALA A 270 8.13 11.94 -17.47
N SER A 271 8.23 10.67 -17.06
CA SER A 271 7.46 9.57 -17.63
C SER A 271 5.96 9.81 -17.46
N VAL A 272 5.50 10.15 -16.26
CA VAL A 272 4.09 10.46 -15.99
C VAL A 272 3.57 11.60 -16.88
N LYS A 273 4.36 12.68 -17.04
CA LYS A 273 4.02 13.82 -17.91
C LYS A 273 3.94 13.40 -19.39
N THR A 274 4.93 12.64 -19.88
CA THR A 274 4.96 12.13 -21.26
C THR A 274 3.74 11.25 -21.58
N TRP A 275 3.37 10.37 -20.65
CA TRP A 275 2.21 9.48 -20.78
C TRP A 275 0.87 10.17 -20.50
N ARG A 276 0.89 11.46 -20.14
CA ARG A 276 -0.27 12.26 -19.73
C ARG A 276 -1.10 11.60 -18.62
N GLY A 277 -0.45 10.88 -17.70
CA GLY A 277 -1.11 10.09 -16.68
C GLY A 277 -0.27 8.91 -16.22
N LEU A 278 -0.90 7.78 -15.92
CA LEU A 278 -0.22 6.57 -15.46
C LEU A 278 0.56 5.91 -16.62
N PRO A 279 1.90 5.77 -16.55
CA PRO A 279 2.67 5.09 -17.57
C PRO A 279 2.25 3.62 -17.73
N PHE A 280 2.18 3.10 -18.96
CA PHE A 280 1.91 1.68 -19.21
C PHE A 280 3.18 0.84 -19.03
N ILE A 281 3.74 0.91 -17.83
CA ILE A 281 4.88 0.13 -17.36
C ILE A 281 4.33 -0.84 -16.32
N GLU A 282 4.47 -2.14 -16.57
CA GLU A 282 3.86 -3.18 -15.75
C GLU A 282 4.20 -3.01 -14.25
N GLU A 283 5.47 -2.79 -13.93
CA GLU A 283 5.94 -2.56 -12.57
C GLU A 283 5.25 -1.34 -11.93
N THR A 284 5.21 -0.20 -12.64
CA THR A 284 4.58 1.03 -12.16
C THR A 284 3.08 0.88 -11.94
N ILE A 285 2.39 0.15 -12.82
CA ILE A 285 0.96 -0.14 -12.67
C ILE A 285 0.73 -0.96 -11.39
N HIS A 286 1.49 -2.05 -11.20
CA HIS A 286 1.34 -2.91 -10.03
C HIS A 286 1.69 -2.17 -8.74
N PHE A 287 2.82 -1.45 -8.73
CA PHE A 287 3.27 -0.61 -7.62
C PHE A 287 2.20 0.40 -7.20
N THR A 288 1.69 1.18 -8.16
CA THR A 288 0.69 2.21 -7.89
C THR A 288 -0.62 1.59 -7.39
N ARG A 289 -1.06 0.47 -8.01
CA ARG A 289 -2.26 -0.26 -7.58
C ARG A 289 -2.16 -0.75 -6.15
N ASN A 290 -1.03 -1.33 -5.76
CA ASN A 290 -0.83 -1.87 -4.42
C ASN A 290 -0.91 -0.75 -3.37
N ILE A 291 -0.17 0.34 -3.57
CA ILE A 291 -0.16 1.47 -2.63
C ILE A 291 -1.54 2.11 -2.52
N VAL A 292 -2.22 2.36 -3.64
CA VAL A 292 -3.55 2.97 -3.59
C VAL A 292 -4.58 2.02 -2.98
N SER A 293 -4.46 0.70 -3.21
CA SER A 293 -5.29 -0.30 -2.54
C SER A 293 -5.11 -0.23 -1.02
N ASP A 294 -3.87 -0.27 -0.54
CA ASP A 294 -3.57 -0.23 0.90
C ASP A 294 -3.98 1.11 1.53
N LEU A 295 -3.75 2.23 0.84
CA LEU A 295 -4.24 3.55 1.25
C LEU A 295 -5.77 3.58 1.35
N THR A 296 -6.48 3.06 0.34
CA THR A 296 -7.94 3.07 0.31
C THR A 296 -8.51 2.26 1.48
N ARG A 297 -7.95 1.07 1.74
CA ARG A 297 -8.32 0.23 2.89
C ARG A 297 -8.09 0.96 4.21
N THR A 298 -6.93 1.61 4.34
CA THR A 298 -6.55 2.38 5.52
C THR A 298 -7.50 3.57 5.75
N LEU A 299 -7.89 4.30 4.70
CA LEU A 299 -8.81 5.43 4.79
C LEU A 299 -10.26 4.99 5.08
N GLU A 300 -10.72 3.88 4.51
CA GLU A 300 -12.02 3.29 4.86
C GLU A 300 -12.06 2.91 6.35
N MET A 301 -11.01 2.28 6.86
CA MET A 301 -10.89 1.96 8.29
C MET A 301 -10.81 3.23 9.14
N LYS A 302 -10.06 4.26 8.71
CA LYS A 302 -9.95 5.54 9.43
C LYS A 302 -11.33 6.18 9.61
N TYR A 303 -12.14 6.17 8.56
CA TYR A 303 -13.52 6.64 8.63
C TYR A 303 -14.33 5.80 9.63
N ALA A 304 -14.29 4.46 9.52
CA ALA A 304 -15.04 3.58 10.42
C ALA A 304 -14.66 3.82 11.90
N TYR A 305 -13.36 3.86 12.22
CA TYR A 305 -12.89 4.17 13.57
C TYR A 305 -13.32 5.55 14.07
N SER A 306 -13.36 6.57 13.20
CA SER A 306 -13.79 7.91 13.58
C SER A 306 -15.25 7.99 14.05
N THR A 307 -16.11 7.07 13.60
CA THR A 307 -17.52 7.00 14.03
C THR A 307 -17.69 6.44 15.43
N LYS A 308 -16.68 5.71 15.94
CA LYS A 308 -16.75 4.93 17.18
C LYS A 308 -17.89 3.88 17.18
N ASP A 309 -18.47 3.57 16.02
CA ASP A 309 -19.47 2.52 15.86
C ASP A 309 -18.76 1.17 15.66
N PRO A 310 -18.81 0.27 16.67
CA PRO A 310 -18.11 -1.00 16.60
C PRO A 310 -18.67 -1.92 15.50
N VAL A 311 -19.95 -1.77 15.13
CA VAL A 311 -20.55 -2.55 14.05
C VAL A 311 -20.03 -2.08 12.69
N LEU A 312 -19.97 -0.76 12.45
CA LEU A 312 -19.41 -0.21 11.22
C LEU A 312 -17.93 -0.58 11.03
N ILE A 313 -17.15 -0.60 12.13
CA ILE A 313 -15.75 -1.06 12.12
C ILE A 313 -15.68 -2.52 11.66
N ALA A 314 -16.47 -3.41 12.25
CA ALA A 314 -16.49 -4.83 11.90
C ALA A 314 -17.00 -5.08 10.47
N GLU A 315 -18.05 -4.38 10.04
CA GLU A 315 -18.57 -4.45 8.65
C GLU A 315 -17.54 -3.93 7.64
N THR A 316 -16.76 -2.91 8.00
CA THR A 316 -15.69 -2.38 7.14
C THR A 316 -14.51 -3.35 7.04
N ARG A 317 -14.10 -3.97 8.16
CA ARG A 317 -13.12 -5.07 8.16
C ARG A 317 -13.54 -6.19 7.22
N LYS A 318 -14.80 -6.63 7.29
CA LYS A 318 -15.35 -7.63 6.36
C LYS A 318 -15.35 -7.11 4.91
N ARG A 319 -15.88 -5.89 4.71
CA ARG A 319 -15.73 -4.98 3.56
C ARG A 319 -14.50 -5.30 2.72
N ILE A 320 -13.39 -5.02 3.36
CA ILE A 320 -12.09 -5.02 2.74
C ILE A 320 -11.37 -6.36 2.89
N ARG A 321 -12.01 -7.42 3.42
CA ARG A 321 -11.42 -8.76 3.60
C ARG A 321 -10.25 -8.77 4.59
N LEU A 322 -10.40 -8.11 5.72
CA LEU A 322 -9.55 -8.32 6.90
C LEU A 322 -10.06 -9.52 7.70
N SER A 323 -9.16 -10.19 8.40
CA SER A 323 -9.49 -11.34 9.24
C SER A 323 -10.34 -10.95 10.44
N ASP A 324 -11.15 -11.90 10.91
CA ASP A 324 -11.97 -11.80 12.13
C ASP A 324 -12.81 -10.52 12.22
N PRO A 325 -13.73 -10.27 11.28
CA PRO A 325 -14.65 -9.14 11.38
C PRO A 325 -15.69 -9.44 12.47
N TYR A 326 -15.41 -9.02 13.70
CA TYR A 326 -16.37 -9.08 14.79
C TYR A 326 -16.38 -7.77 15.57
N PHE A 327 -17.46 -7.56 16.31
CA PHE A 327 -17.54 -6.52 17.33
C PHE A 327 -17.93 -7.10 18.69
N ILE A 328 -17.59 -6.38 19.75
CA ILE A 328 -17.95 -6.75 21.11
C ILE A 328 -19.29 -6.09 21.45
N TYR A 329 -20.28 -6.92 21.79
CA TYR A 329 -21.52 -6.46 22.41
C TYR A 329 -21.42 -6.63 23.92
N VAL A 330 -21.65 -5.55 24.66
CA VAL A 330 -21.70 -5.55 26.13
C VAL A 330 -23.17 -5.61 26.54
N VAL A 331 -23.52 -6.62 27.34
CA VAL A 331 -24.88 -6.85 27.83
C VAL A 331 -25.31 -5.71 28.76
N ASN A 332 -26.43 -5.08 28.43
CA ASN A 332 -27.03 -4.03 29.24
C ASN A 332 -28.08 -4.59 30.18
N VAL A 333 -28.41 -3.83 31.22
CA VAL A 333 -29.53 -4.15 32.12
C VAL A 333 -30.83 -4.22 31.30
N GLY A 334 -31.54 -5.35 31.40
CA GLY A 334 -32.80 -5.58 30.68
C GLY A 334 -32.65 -6.27 29.33
N ASP A 335 -31.41 -6.53 28.88
CA ASP A 335 -31.18 -7.39 27.74
C ASP A 335 -31.57 -8.84 28.05
N ASN A 336 -31.98 -9.56 27.01
CA ASN A 336 -32.03 -11.02 27.02
C ASN A 336 -31.37 -11.54 25.75
N PHE A 337 -30.86 -12.77 25.83
CA PHE A 337 -30.05 -13.35 24.77
C PHE A 337 -30.76 -13.38 23.42
N TYR A 338 -32.05 -13.75 23.39
CA TYR A 338 -32.83 -13.77 22.15
C TYR A 338 -32.94 -12.38 21.51
N ARG A 339 -33.22 -11.33 22.30
CA ARG A 339 -33.30 -9.95 21.78
C ARG A 339 -31.97 -9.45 21.24
N ILE A 340 -30.85 -9.80 21.89
CA ILE A 340 -29.50 -9.50 21.39
C ILE A 340 -29.30 -10.16 20.03
N VAL A 341 -29.51 -11.48 19.94
CA VAL A 341 -29.35 -12.24 18.68
C VAL A 341 -30.27 -11.69 17.59
N ARG A 342 -31.52 -11.35 17.94
CA ARG A 342 -32.48 -10.80 17.00
C ARG A 342 -32.04 -9.45 16.44
N ALA A 343 -31.73 -8.49 17.31
CA ALA A 343 -31.39 -7.13 16.89
C ALA A 343 -30.04 -7.04 16.19
N GLN A 344 -29.03 -7.78 16.68
CA GLN A 344 -27.66 -7.66 16.18
C GLN A 344 -27.39 -8.53 14.96
N LEU A 345 -28.11 -9.64 14.78
CA LEU A 345 -27.85 -10.60 13.71
C LEU A 345 -29.08 -10.83 12.81
N MET A 346 -30.21 -11.24 13.38
CA MET A 346 -31.36 -11.66 12.56
C MET A 346 -31.94 -10.51 11.75
N GLU A 347 -32.26 -9.39 12.38
CA GLU A 347 -32.86 -8.23 11.71
C GLU A 347 -31.86 -7.51 10.80
N ARG A 348 -30.59 -7.45 11.21
CA ARG A 348 -29.54 -6.75 10.47
C ARG A 348 -29.10 -7.49 9.21
N TYR A 349 -28.99 -8.81 9.27
CA TYR A 349 -28.46 -9.64 8.19
C TYR A 349 -29.50 -10.60 7.59
N ALA A 350 -30.77 -10.43 7.92
CA ALA A 350 -31.88 -11.26 7.45
C ALA A 350 -31.67 -12.77 7.69
N LEU A 351 -31.17 -13.13 8.88
CA LEU A 351 -30.88 -14.50 9.28
C LEU A 351 -32.02 -15.11 10.10
N SER A 352 -32.23 -16.42 9.98
CA SER A 352 -32.99 -17.19 10.97
C SER A 352 -32.24 -17.25 12.31
N TYR A 353 -32.94 -17.64 13.38
CA TYR A 353 -32.31 -17.77 14.70
C TYR A 353 -31.17 -18.81 14.70
N SER A 354 -31.35 -19.96 14.04
CA SER A 354 -30.33 -21.01 13.96
C SER A 354 -29.10 -20.59 13.14
N GLU A 355 -29.28 -19.78 12.10
CA GLU A 355 -28.15 -19.21 11.34
C GLU A 355 -27.42 -18.16 12.16
N ALA A 356 -28.15 -17.28 12.85
CA ALA A 356 -27.58 -16.23 13.69
C ALA A 356 -26.70 -16.80 14.83
N LEU A 357 -27.08 -17.92 15.44
CA LEU A 357 -26.26 -18.55 16.48
C LEU A 357 -24.85 -18.95 16.00
N GLN A 358 -24.66 -19.13 14.69
CA GLN A 358 -23.33 -19.41 14.12
C GLN A 358 -22.38 -18.21 14.19
N TYR A 359 -22.90 -17.00 14.41
CA TYR A 359 -22.15 -15.75 14.36
C TYR A 359 -22.00 -15.05 15.72
N ILE A 360 -22.47 -15.66 16.80
CA ILE A 360 -22.24 -15.17 18.17
C ILE A 360 -21.34 -16.13 18.95
N ARG A 361 -20.37 -15.58 19.67
CA ARG A 361 -19.41 -16.31 20.52
C ARG A 361 -19.30 -15.64 21.89
N ASP A 362 -18.83 -16.38 22.88
CA ASP A 362 -18.52 -15.81 24.19
C ASP A 362 -17.34 -14.80 24.09
N SER A 363 -16.98 -14.16 25.20
CA SER A 363 -15.90 -13.18 25.25
C SER A 363 -14.53 -13.74 24.85
N GLN A 364 -14.34 -15.06 24.93
CA GLN A 364 -13.12 -15.78 24.55
C GLN A 364 -13.15 -16.27 23.09
N GLY A 365 -14.29 -16.15 22.39
CA GLY A 365 -14.47 -16.63 21.02
C GLY A 365 -14.99 -18.06 20.91
N ASN A 366 -15.39 -18.70 22.01
CA ASN A 366 -15.96 -20.06 21.98
C ASN A 366 -17.43 -20.05 21.55
N ARG A 367 -17.88 -21.18 20.98
CA ARG A 367 -19.28 -21.39 20.63
C ARG A 367 -20.15 -21.31 21.89
N ILE A 368 -21.28 -20.63 21.75
CA ILE A 368 -22.27 -20.51 22.81
C ILE A 368 -23.25 -21.67 22.73
N ASP A 369 -23.54 -22.28 23.88
CA ASP A 369 -24.67 -23.19 24.07
C ASP A 369 -25.91 -22.34 24.41
N PRO A 370 -26.89 -22.19 23.50
CA PRO A 370 -28.04 -21.30 23.70
C PRO A 370 -28.94 -21.76 24.87
N ASP A 371 -28.94 -23.05 25.21
CA ASP A 371 -29.73 -23.58 26.33
C ASP A 371 -29.19 -23.09 27.68
N ARG A 372 -27.92 -22.68 27.72
CA ARG A 372 -27.26 -22.08 28.89
C ARG A 372 -27.38 -20.56 28.94
N MET A 373 -28.01 -19.92 27.95
CA MET A 373 -28.15 -18.46 27.86
C MET A 373 -29.49 -17.95 28.42
N SER A 374 -30.17 -18.76 29.23
CA SER A 374 -31.38 -18.36 29.97
C SER A 374 -31.12 -17.27 31.00
N ILE A 375 -29.87 -17.13 31.47
CA ILE A 375 -29.39 -16.06 32.35
C ILE A 375 -28.13 -15.46 31.71
N ILE A 376 -28.17 -14.14 31.46
CA ILE A 376 -27.01 -13.34 31.06
C ILE A 376 -26.83 -12.21 32.07
N TYR A 377 -25.58 -11.85 32.35
CA TYR A 377 -25.26 -10.82 33.34
C TYR A 377 -25.00 -9.47 32.66
N PRO A 378 -25.35 -8.34 33.30
CA PRO A 378 -24.83 -7.04 32.90
C PRO A 378 -23.30 -7.08 32.78
N ASP A 379 -22.75 -6.34 31.84
CA ASP A 379 -21.31 -6.29 31.50
C ASP A 379 -20.71 -7.58 30.92
N GLN A 380 -21.51 -8.66 30.80
CA GLN A 380 -21.12 -9.83 30.02
C GLN A 380 -20.88 -9.43 28.56
N GLN A 381 -19.85 -10.00 27.95
CA GLN A 381 -19.47 -9.67 26.58
C GLN A 381 -19.70 -10.83 25.63
N PHE A 382 -20.22 -10.50 24.45
CA PHE A 382 -20.32 -11.41 23.31
C PHE A 382 -19.53 -10.87 22.13
N ARG A 383 -18.84 -11.77 21.41
CA ARG A 383 -18.27 -11.45 20.10
C ARG A 383 -19.31 -11.74 19.04
N ILE A 384 -19.68 -10.72 18.27
CA ILE A 384 -20.63 -10.80 17.16
C ILE A 384 -19.85 -10.71 15.86
N TYR A 385 -19.73 -11.83 15.16
CA TYR A 385 -19.06 -11.96 13.87
C TYR A 385 -19.97 -11.48 12.75
N ILE A 386 -19.42 -10.78 11.76
CA ILE A 386 -20.19 -10.30 10.61
C ILE A 386 -20.44 -11.48 9.66
N PRO A 387 -21.70 -11.87 9.40
CA PRO A 387 -22.05 -12.98 8.50
C PRO A 387 -21.56 -12.77 7.08
N GLU A 388 -21.25 -13.83 6.33
CA GLU A 388 -20.80 -13.78 4.91
C GLU A 388 -21.78 -13.09 3.96
#